data_AF-A0A2V2ULI5-F1
#
_entry.id   AF-A0A2V2ULI5-F1
#
_cell.length_a   1.000
_cell.length_b   1.000
_cell.length_c   1.000
_cell.angle_alpha   90.00
_cell.angle_beta   90.00
_cell.angle_gamma   90.00
#
_symmetry.space_group_name_H-M   'P 1'
#
loop_
_entity.id
_entity.type
_entity.pdbx_description
1 polymer ?
#
loop_
_entity_poly.entity_id
_entity_poly.type
_entity_poly.pdbx_seq_one_letter_code
_entity_poly.pdbx_strand_id
1 'polypeptide(L)'
;MNMALLSDITKQRTLYKCQLIPIFIQMFPCELRDRTIIVLNRVVEATCGPDIATVVGIEPRSETSFIALIRTNDVWHLIHKLRCRVLMDRHGFWYAENMEQYLRLKEYCESVRRLPQQIRHFQTDGLPCMPLVVELSRSVNAASVTSLPAPPSFDEVAPIATMERNRMKPAP
;
A
#
# COMPACT_ATOMS: atom_id res chain seq x y z
N MET A 1 38.03 -6.25 -18.92
CA MET A 1 37.12 -5.24 -18.32
C MET A 1 36.12 -6.01 -17.45
N ASN A 2 36.20 -5.86 -16.12
CA ASN A 2 35.50 -6.76 -15.18
C ASN A 2 34.01 -6.37 -15.03
N MET A 3 33.11 -7.22 -15.52
CA MET A 3 31.66 -7.06 -15.41
C MET A 3 31.17 -6.97 -13.96
N ALA A 4 31.84 -7.65 -13.02
CA ALA A 4 31.52 -7.61 -11.59
C ALA A 4 31.72 -6.21 -10.98
N LEU A 5 32.80 -5.53 -11.36
CA LEU A 5 33.15 -4.20 -10.88
C LEU A 5 32.17 -3.14 -11.41
N LEU A 6 31.68 -3.31 -12.64
CA LEU A 6 30.61 -2.48 -13.21
C LEU A 6 29.27 -2.70 -12.51
N SER A 7 28.96 -3.94 -12.10
CA SER A 7 27.74 -4.26 -11.34
C SER A 7 27.76 -3.69 -9.93
N ASP A 8 28.93 -3.67 -9.27
CA ASP A 8 29.08 -3.07 -7.94
C ASP A 8 29.08 -1.54 -8.00
N ILE A 9 29.66 -0.92 -9.04
CA ILE A 9 29.59 0.53 -9.25
C ILE A 9 28.16 0.98 -9.59
N THR A 10 27.41 0.20 -10.37
CA THR A 10 26.00 0.51 -10.64
C THR A 10 25.11 0.31 -9.42
N LYS A 11 25.33 -0.74 -8.62
CA LYS A 11 24.68 -0.94 -7.31
C LYS A 11 25.02 0.18 -6.31
N GLN A 12 26.28 0.63 -6.25
CA GLN A 12 26.67 1.77 -5.41
C GLN A 12 26.05 3.08 -5.91
N ARG A 13 25.97 3.33 -7.23
CA ARG A 13 25.29 4.51 -7.79
C ARG A 13 23.78 4.52 -7.57
N THR A 14 23.11 3.36 -7.55
CA THR A 14 21.67 3.28 -7.23
C THR A 14 21.40 3.39 -5.73
N LEU A 15 22.33 2.95 -4.87
CA LEU A 15 22.23 3.13 -3.42
C LEU A 15 22.22 4.60 -2.96
N TYR A 16 22.84 5.52 -3.72
CA TYR A 16 22.81 6.97 -3.45
C TYR A 16 21.51 7.68 -3.89
N LYS A 17 20.51 6.97 -4.44
CA LYS A 17 19.25 7.57 -4.91
C LYS A 17 18.01 7.17 -4.11
N CYS A 18 18.10 6.22 -3.19
CA CYS A 18 16.93 5.77 -2.42
C CYS A 18 16.45 6.85 -1.45
N GLN A 19 15.29 7.43 -1.71
CA GLN A 19 14.64 8.37 -0.81
C GLN A 19 14.02 7.60 0.36
N LEU A 20 14.30 8.05 1.58
CA LEU A 20 13.56 7.60 2.76
C LEU A 20 12.32 8.48 2.89
N ILE A 21 11.14 7.88 2.71
CA ILE A 21 9.87 8.62 2.68
C ILE A 21 8.84 8.02 3.64
N PRO A 22 8.14 8.85 4.45
CA PRO A 22 7.01 8.38 5.24
C PRO A 22 5.75 8.23 4.37
N ILE A 23 5.19 7.04 4.36
CA ILE A 23 3.96 6.66 3.66
C ILE A 23 2.90 6.32 4.71
N PHE A 24 1.73 6.95 4.59
CA PHE A 24 0.56 6.60 5.39
C PHE A 24 -0.07 5.32 4.85
N ILE A 25 -0.30 4.34 5.73
CA ILE A 25 -0.99 3.10 5.40
C ILE A 25 -2.14 2.91 6.39
N GLN A 26 -3.35 2.70 5.85
CA GLN A 26 -4.50 2.23 6.62
C GLN A 26 -4.69 0.73 6.35
N MET A 27 -4.60 -0.05 7.42
CA MET A 27 -4.79 -1.50 7.48
C MET A 27 -5.49 -1.81 8.80
N PHE A 28 -6.70 -2.35 8.79
CA PHE A 28 -7.42 -2.64 10.05
C PHE A 28 -6.70 -3.76 10.85
N PRO A 29 -6.68 -3.67 12.19
CA PRO A 29 -5.89 -4.54 13.09
C PRO A 29 -6.46 -5.97 13.04
N CYS A 30 -5.68 -7.02 13.35
CA CYS A 30 -5.32 -7.25 14.76
C CYS A 30 -3.97 -7.92 15.00
N GLU A 31 -3.57 -8.88 14.16
CA GLU A 31 -2.57 -9.87 14.63
C GLU A 31 -1.14 -9.62 14.16
N LEU A 32 -0.95 -8.69 13.23
CA LEU A 32 0.33 -8.48 12.58
C LEU A 32 1.14 -7.32 13.14
N ARG A 33 0.70 -6.64 14.20
CA ARG A 33 1.40 -5.44 14.74
C ARG A 33 2.89 -5.72 14.97
N ASP A 34 3.22 -6.84 15.62
CA ASP A 34 4.60 -7.23 15.92
C ASP A 34 5.40 -7.69 14.69
N ARG A 35 4.71 -7.98 13.58
CA ARG A 35 5.30 -8.47 12.32
C ARG A 35 5.05 -7.54 11.15
N THR A 36 4.57 -6.31 11.39
CA THR A 36 4.05 -5.46 10.31
C THR A 36 5.15 -5.11 9.32
N ILE A 37 6.40 -4.88 9.78
CA ILE A 37 7.55 -4.64 8.90
C ILE A 37 7.80 -5.85 7.99
N ILE A 38 7.81 -7.07 8.54
CA ILE A 38 8.07 -8.30 7.78
C ILE A 38 6.98 -8.51 6.73
N VAL A 39 5.72 -8.37 7.13
CA VAL A 39 4.58 -8.55 6.24
C VAL A 39 4.55 -7.51 5.14
N LEU A 40 4.74 -6.23 5.47
CA LEU A 40 4.74 -5.18 4.46
C LEU A 40 5.88 -5.34 3.47
N ASN A 41 7.08 -5.72 3.91
CA ASN A 41 8.17 -6.00 2.97
C ASN A 41 7.81 -7.15 2.03
N ARG A 42 7.16 -8.21 2.50
CA ARG A 42 6.67 -9.31 1.64
C ARG A 42 5.58 -8.86 0.67
N VAL A 43 4.64 -8.01 1.12
CA VAL A 43 3.61 -7.43 0.26
C VAL A 43 4.25 -6.58 -0.83
N VAL A 44 5.16 -5.67 -0.45
CA VAL A 44 5.90 -4.82 -1.39
C VAL A 44 6.65 -5.65 -2.41
N GLU A 45 7.39 -6.66 -1.98
CA GLU A 45 8.13 -7.57 -2.87
C GLU A 45 7.18 -8.31 -3.83
N ALA A 46 6.05 -8.82 -3.34
CA ALA A 46 5.08 -9.54 -4.15
C ALA A 46 4.35 -8.64 -5.17
N THR A 47 4.10 -7.36 -4.85
CA THR A 47 3.33 -6.45 -5.73
C THR A 47 4.18 -5.62 -6.66
N CYS A 48 5.34 -5.16 -6.18
CA CYS A 48 6.22 -4.24 -6.87
C CYS A 48 7.43 -4.95 -7.49
N GLY A 49 7.79 -6.12 -6.97
CA GLY A 49 9.01 -6.84 -7.33
C GLY A 49 10.12 -6.67 -6.30
N PRO A 50 11.19 -7.49 -6.40
CA PRO A 50 12.33 -7.41 -5.49
C PRO A 50 13.06 -6.07 -5.62
N ASP A 51 13.65 -5.62 -4.51
CA ASP A 51 14.50 -4.42 -4.42
C ASP A 51 13.86 -3.06 -4.81
N ILE A 52 12.55 -2.99 -5.03
CA ILE A 52 11.87 -1.71 -5.35
C ILE A 52 11.74 -0.81 -4.11
N ALA A 53 11.40 -1.39 -2.98
CA ALA A 53 11.21 -0.65 -1.74
C ALA A 53 11.46 -1.54 -0.52
N THR A 54 11.94 -0.91 0.56
CA THR A 54 12.15 -1.58 1.84
C THR A 54 11.52 -0.77 2.96
N VAL A 55 10.62 -1.40 3.70
CA VAL A 55 10.05 -0.84 4.92
C VAL A 55 11.09 -0.99 6.04
N VAL A 56 11.54 0.13 6.59
CA VAL A 56 12.61 0.18 7.60
C VAL A 56 12.10 0.58 8.99
N GLY A 57 10.88 1.11 9.08
CA GLY A 57 10.30 1.53 10.36
C GLY A 57 8.79 1.72 10.24
N ILE A 58 8.11 1.62 11.38
CA ILE A 58 6.68 1.82 11.48
C ILE A 58 6.39 2.68 12.70
N GLU A 59 5.58 3.71 12.51
CA GLU A 59 5.06 4.57 13.56
C GLU A 59 3.53 4.39 13.63
N PRO A 60 2.99 3.69 14.65
CA PRO A 60 1.56 3.52 14.81
C PRO A 60 0.83 4.86 14.94
N ARG A 61 -0.34 5.00 14.29
CA ARG A 61 -1.19 6.20 14.37
C ARG A 61 -2.57 5.92 14.96
N SER A 62 -3.13 4.76 14.65
CA SER A 62 -4.35 4.25 15.27
C SER A 62 -4.28 2.72 15.28
N GLU A 63 -5.34 2.07 15.76
CA GLU A 63 -5.47 0.62 15.63
C GLU A 63 -5.46 0.17 14.17
N THR A 64 -5.94 1.02 13.25
CA THR A 64 -6.15 0.69 11.84
C THR A 64 -5.19 1.41 10.90
N SER A 65 -4.19 2.14 11.42
CA SER A 65 -3.31 2.94 10.58
C SER A 65 -1.97 3.22 11.22
N PHE A 66 -0.96 3.41 10.37
CA PHE A 66 0.40 3.71 10.76
C PHE A 66 1.12 4.47 9.64
N ILE A 67 2.26 5.06 9.97
CA ILE A 67 3.20 5.58 9.00
C ILE A 67 4.31 4.54 8.81
N ALA A 68 4.48 4.07 7.59
CA ALA A 68 5.63 3.27 7.19
C ALA A 68 6.74 4.20 6.71
N LEU A 69 7.93 4.07 7.29
CA LEU A 69 9.15 4.67 6.75
C LEU A 69 9.72 3.71 5.70
N ILE A 70 9.71 4.14 4.45
CA ILE A 70 10.06 3.29 3.30
C ILE A 70 11.24 3.90 2.55
N ARG A 71 12.28 3.10 2.30
CA ARG A 71 13.34 3.44 1.34
C ARG A 71 12.91 2.98 -0.03
N THR A 72 12.84 3.89 -1.01
CA THR A 72 12.52 3.54 -2.39
C THR A 72 13.03 4.60 -3.37
N ASN A 73 13.23 4.19 -4.62
CA ASN A 73 13.51 5.10 -5.73
C ASN A 73 12.23 5.48 -6.51
N ASP A 74 11.11 4.80 -6.25
CA ASP A 74 9.89 4.90 -7.06
C ASP A 74 8.64 4.95 -6.17
N VAL A 75 8.48 6.10 -5.51
CA VAL A 75 7.43 6.36 -4.52
C VAL A 75 6.05 6.26 -5.16
N TRP A 76 5.89 6.86 -6.35
CA TRP A 76 4.59 6.92 -7.00
C TRP A 76 4.18 5.56 -7.55
N HIS A 77 5.11 4.78 -8.10
CA HIS A 77 4.82 3.40 -8.50
C HIS A 77 4.41 2.54 -7.32
N LEU A 78 5.12 2.66 -6.19
CA LEU A 78 4.80 1.96 -4.95
C LEU A 78 3.36 2.27 -4.48
N ILE A 79 2.98 3.55 -4.44
CA ILE A 79 1.62 3.97 -4.08
C ILE A 79 0.62 3.38 -5.08
N HIS A 80 0.86 3.53 -6.39
CA HIS A 80 -0.02 3.04 -7.45
C HIS A 80 -0.20 1.50 -7.43
N LYS A 81 0.81 0.75 -6.99
CA LYS A 81 0.75 -0.72 -6.88
C LYS A 81 0.02 -1.21 -5.64
N LEU A 82 0.07 -0.47 -4.54
CA LEU A 82 -0.50 -0.90 -3.27
C LEU A 82 -1.90 -0.33 -2.99
N ARG A 83 -2.09 0.96 -3.28
CA ARG A 83 -3.31 1.70 -2.98
C ARG A 83 -4.53 1.02 -3.61
N CYS A 84 -5.48 0.62 -2.78
CA CYS A 84 -6.74 0.00 -3.18
C CYS A 84 -6.61 -1.29 -4.00
N ARG A 85 -5.41 -1.89 -4.04
CA ARG A 85 -5.10 -3.06 -4.86
C ARG A 85 -4.67 -4.26 -4.04
N VAL A 86 -4.32 -4.05 -2.78
CA VAL A 86 -3.99 -5.11 -1.84
C VAL A 86 -5.11 -5.24 -0.84
N LEU A 87 -5.67 -6.43 -0.70
CA LEU A 87 -6.62 -6.79 0.33
C LEU A 87 -6.00 -7.86 1.22
N MET A 88 -6.13 -7.67 2.53
CA MET A 88 -5.83 -8.70 3.51
C MET A 88 -7.15 -9.26 4.03
N ASP A 89 -7.39 -10.55 3.82
CA ASP A 89 -8.55 -11.27 4.32
C ASP A 89 -8.13 -12.54 5.08
N ARG A 90 -9.09 -13.34 5.53
CA ARG A 90 -8.82 -14.60 6.26
C ARG A 90 -8.11 -15.66 5.44
N HIS A 91 -8.07 -15.51 4.12
CA HIS A 91 -7.39 -16.42 3.20
C HIS A 91 -5.98 -15.95 2.84
N GLY A 92 -5.60 -14.73 3.23
CA GLY A 92 -4.25 -14.20 3.08
C GLY A 92 -4.26 -12.83 2.40
N PHE A 93 -3.28 -12.63 1.52
CA PHE A 93 -3.12 -11.40 0.75
C PHE A 93 -3.59 -11.60 -0.68
N TRP A 94 -4.47 -10.73 -1.12
CA TRP A 94 -4.92 -10.62 -2.49
C TRP A 94 -4.36 -9.36 -3.10
N TYR A 95 -3.86 -9.46 -4.33
CA TYR A 95 -3.35 -8.33 -5.09
C TYR A 95 -4.00 -8.29 -6.47
N ALA A 96 -4.53 -7.12 -6.83
CA ALA A 96 -5.07 -6.84 -8.16
C ALA A 96 -3.99 -6.25 -9.06
N GLU A 97 -3.48 -7.02 -10.02
CA GLU A 97 -2.44 -6.61 -10.96
C GLU A 97 -2.95 -5.70 -12.08
N ASN A 98 -4.22 -5.85 -12.45
CA ASN A 98 -4.85 -5.12 -13.55
C ASN A 98 -6.27 -4.66 -13.18
N MET A 99 -6.86 -3.85 -14.06
CA MET A 99 -8.17 -3.24 -13.81
C MET A 99 -9.29 -4.29 -13.66
N GLU A 100 -9.25 -5.38 -14.42
CA GLU A 100 -10.23 -6.46 -14.32
C GLU A 100 -10.21 -7.12 -12.93
N GLN A 101 -9.02 -7.46 -12.44
CA GLN A 101 -8.85 -8.01 -11.10
C GLN A 101 -9.24 -7.01 -10.02
N TYR A 102 -8.96 -5.72 -10.23
CA TYR A 102 -9.37 -4.66 -9.32
C TYR A 102 -10.90 -4.53 -9.22
N LEU A 103 -11.62 -4.62 -10.34
CA LEU A 103 -13.08 -4.58 -10.33
C LEU A 103 -13.68 -5.76 -9.54
N ARG A 104 -13.09 -6.96 -9.65
CA ARG A 104 -13.49 -8.12 -8.84
C ARG A 104 -13.20 -7.90 -7.35
N LEU A 105 -12.03 -7.37 -7.02
CA LEU A 105 -11.67 -7.02 -5.63
C LEU A 105 -12.64 -5.97 -5.07
N LYS A 106 -12.98 -4.94 -5.86
CA LYS A 106 -13.94 -3.90 -5.50
C LYS A 106 -15.31 -4.51 -5.22
N GLU A 107 -15.82 -5.36 -6.10
CA GLU A 107 -17.11 -6.03 -5.94
C GLU A 107 -17.15 -6.90 -4.67
N TYR A 108 -16.07 -7.64 -4.41
CA TYR A 108 -15.90 -8.40 -3.17
C TYR A 108 -15.98 -7.48 -1.94
N CYS A 109 -15.17 -6.41 -1.90
CA CYS A 109 -15.14 -5.50 -0.75
C CYS A 109 -16.50 -4.82 -0.50
N GLU A 110 -17.19 -4.42 -1.58
CA GLU A 110 -18.50 -3.77 -1.51
C GLU A 110 -19.60 -4.74 -1.09
N SER A 111 -19.58 -5.99 -1.57
CA SER A 111 -20.56 -7.02 -1.20
C SER A 111 -20.45 -7.40 0.28
N VAL A 112 -19.24 -7.67 0.77
CA VAL A 112 -18.99 -8.01 2.19
C VAL A 112 -19.44 -6.88 3.11
N ARG A 113 -19.28 -5.62 2.71
CA ARG A 113 -19.68 -4.47 3.52
C ARG A 113 -21.21 -4.26 3.59
N ARG A 114 -21.96 -4.73 2.59
CA ARG A 114 -23.43 -4.70 2.63
C ARG A 114 -24.02 -5.69 3.62
N LEU A 115 -23.22 -6.67 4.07
CA LEU A 115 -23.66 -7.65 5.04
C LEU A 115 -23.83 -7.03 6.44
N PRO A 116 -24.80 -7.52 7.24
CA PRO A 116 -24.89 -7.20 8.67
C PRO A 116 -23.57 -7.43 9.40
N GLN A 117 -23.27 -6.60 10.40
CA GLN A 117 -21.97 -6.61 11.09
C GLN A 117 -21.58 -7.99 11.62
N GLN A 118 -22.52 -8.72 12.23
CA GLN A 118 -22.27 -10.08 12.76
C GLN A 118 -21.89 -11.06 11.65
N ILE A 119 -22.62 -11.05 10.53
CA ILE A 119 -22.34 -11.91 9.37
C ILE A 119 -20.98 -11.54 8.77
N ARG A 120 -20.67 -10.25 8.67
CA ARG A 120 -19.39 -9.76 8.17
C ARG A 120 -18.23 -10.23 9.04
N HIS A 121 -18.31 -10.03 10.36
CA HIS A 121 -17.30 -10.50 11.29
C HIS A 121 -17.11 -12.01 11.19
N PHE A 122 -18.19 -12.78 11.07
CA PHE A 122 -18.11 -14.22 10.88
C PHE A 122 -17.44 -14.62 9.56
N GLN A 123 -17.79 -13.96 8.45
CA GLN A 123 -17.24 -14.28 7.13
C GLN A 123 -15.78 -13.82 6.94
N THR A 124 -15.36 -12.75 7.61
CA THR A 124 -14.00 -12.22 7.51
C THR A 124 -13.10 -12.65 8.68
N ASP A 125 -13.63 -13.44 9.62
CA ASP A 125 -12.93 -13.78 10.86
C ASP A 125 -12.45 -12.53 11.63
N GLY A 126 -13.28 -11.49 11.63
CA GLY A 126 -12.96 -10.19 12.20
C GLY A 126 -11.93 -9.35 11.40
N LEU A 127 -11.36 -9.88 10.31
CA LEU A 127 -10.40 -9.14 9.48
C LEU A 127 -11.06 -8.04 8.64
N PRO A 128 -10.29 -6.99 8.27
CA PRO A 128 -10.73 -5.95 7.35
C PRO A 128 -11.38 -6.48 6.07
N CYS A 129 -12.48 -5.86 5.68
CA CYS A 129 -13.10 -6.02 4.36
C CYS A 129 -12.79 -4.83 3.42
N MET A 130 -11.69 -4.12 3.67
CA MET A 130 -11.25 -2.96 2.90
C MET A 130 -9.83 -3.19 2.40
N PRO A 131 -9.52 -2.80 1.15
CA PRO A 131 -8.15 -2.83 0.68
C PRO A 131 -7.29 -1.79 1.40
N LEU A 132 -5.98 -1.96 1.30
CA LEU A 132 -5.00 -1.03 1.84
C LEU A 132 -5.22 0.37 1.27
N VAL A 133 -5.36 1.34 2.16
CA VAL A 133 -5.23 2.76 1.78
C VAL A 133 -3.76 3.10 1.89
N VAL A 134 -3.18 3.59 0.80
CA VAL A 134 -1.76 3.96 0.75
C VAL A 134 -1.64 5.34 0.15
N GLU A 135 -1.05 6.26 0.92
CA GLU A 135 -0.92 7.68 0.56
C GLU A 135 0.41 8.22 1.06
N LEU A 136 0.91 9.30 0.45
CA LEU A 136 1.99 10.05 1.08
C LEU A 136 1.57 10.51 2.48
N SER A 137 2.47 10.42 3.45
CA SER A 137 2.21 11.04 4.74
C SER A 137 1.96 12.54 4.55
N ARG A 138 1.02 13.10 5.32
CA ARG A 138 0.70 14.54 5.29
C ARG A 138 1.90 15.44 5.62
N SER A 139 2.92 14.87 6.27
CA SER A 139 4.19 15.55 6.57
C SER A 139 5.12 15.67 5.36
N VAL A 140 4.79 15.04 4.22
CA VAL A 140 5.61 15.04 3.01
C VAL A 140 5.03 16.01 2.00
N ASN A 141 5.86 16.92 1.51
CA ASN A 141 5.53 17.71 0.34
C ASN A 141 5.66 16.83 -0.92
N ALA A 142 4.59 16.64 -1.68
CA ALA A 142 4.62 15.86 -2.92
C ALA A 142 5.66 16.38 -3.93
N ALA A 143 5.95 17.69 -3.94
CA ALA A 143 6.98 18.28 -4.80
C ALA A 143 8.42 17.88 -4.41
N SER A 144 8.62 17.31 -3.22
CA SER A 144 9.92 16.79 -2.75
C SER A 144 10.18 15.33 -3.16
N VAL A 145 9.21 14.68 -3.81
CA VAL A 145 9.36 13.32 -4.31
C VAL A 145 10.13 13.34 -5.63
N THR A 146 11.25 12.61 -5.68
CA THR A 146 12.15 12.64 -6.83
C THR A 146 11.74 11.70 -7.97
N SER A 147 10.85 10.74 -7.73
CA SER A 147 10.35 9.82 -8.74
C SER A 147 9.32 10.48 -9.66
N LEU A 148 9.23 10.01 -10.91
CA LEU A 148 8.20 10.46 -11.84
C LEU A 148 6.80 10.07 -11.35
N PRO A 149 5.77 10.90 -11.58
CA PRO A 149 4.39 10.55 -11.25
C PRO A 149 3.96 9.24 -11.92
N ALA A 150 3.20 8.43 -11.20
CA ALA A 150 2.57 7.22 -11.73
C ALA A 150 1.27 7.57 -12.47
N PRO A 151 0.73 6.65 -13.30
CA PRO A 151 -0.63 6.76 -13.81
C PRO A 151 -1.67 6.91 -12.68
N PRO A 152 -2.88 7.40 -12.99
CA PRO A 152 -3.98 7.44 -12.03
C PRO A 152 -4.21 6.08 -11.38
N SER A 153 -4.46 6.09 -10.07
CA SER A 153 -4.74 4.85 -9.34
C SER A 153 -6.10 4.29 -9.76
N PHE A 154 -6.29 2.96 -9.65
CA PHE A 154 -7.55 2.35 -10.10
C PHE A 154 -8.78 2.85 -9.34
N ASP A 155 -8.63 3.26 -8.07
CA ASP A 155 -9.69 3.89 -7.28
C ASP A 155 -10.02 5.33 -7.71
N GLU A 156 -9.13 5.98 -8.46
CA GLU A 156 -9.42 7.28 -9.08
C GLU A 156 -10.25 7.12 -10.35
N VAL A 157 -10.09 6.00 -11.07
CA VAL A 157 -10.85 5.66 -12.28
C VAL A 157 -12.19 5.02 -11.95
N ALA A 158 -12.21 4.09 -11.00
CA ALA A 158 -13.39 3.34 -10.56
C ALA A 158 -13.44 3.32 -9.02
N PRO A 159 -14.00 4.38 -8.38
CA PRO A 159 -14.01 4.53 -6.94
C PRO A 159 -14.66 3.37 -6.20
N ILE A 160 -14.02 2.89 -5.14
CA ILE A 160 -14.65 1.99 -4.17
C ILE A 160 -15.51 2.86 -3.25
N ALA A 161 -16.82 2.59 -3.17
CA ALA A 161 -17.81 3.42 -2.44
C ALA A 161 -17.42 3.69 -0.96
N THR A 162 -16.51 2.87 -0.43
CA THR A 162 -16.01 2.93 0.94
C THR A 162 -14.90 3.96 1.17
N MET A 163 -14.17 4.34 0.13
CA MET A 163 -13.12 5.36 0.17
C MET A 163 -13.68 6.78 0.12
N GLU A 164 -14.91 6.95 -0.40
CA GLU A 164 -15.55 8.26 -0.57
C GLU A 164 -15.86 8.97 0.76
N ARG A 165 -16.11 8.22 1.86
CA ARG A 165 -16.38 8.83 3.18
C ARG A 165 -15.21 9.63 3.74
N ASN A 166 -13.98 9.40 3.29
CA ASN A 166 -12.82 10.19 3.70
C ASN A 166 -12.55 11.41 2.78
N ARG A 167 -13.13 11.45 1.57
CA ARG A 167 -13.01 12.58 0.65
C ARG A 167 -14.07 13.67 0.90
N MET A 168 -15.20 13.32 1.50
CA MET A 168 -16.21 14.30 1.95
C MET A 168 -15.87 14.86 3.34
N LYS A 169 -14.81 15.66 3.45
CA LYS A 169 -14.84 16.79 4.39
C LYS A 169 -15.16 18.04 3.59
N PRO A 170 -16.15 18.86 3.97
CA PRO A 170 -16.29 20.17 3.35
C PRO A 170 -14.97 20.91 3.56
N ALA A 171 -14.45 21.48 2.49
CA ALA A 171 -13.44 22.53 2.60
C ALA A 171 -14.02 23.63 3.52
N PRO A 172 -13.19 24.28 4.36
CA PRO A 172 -13.64 25.43 5.13
C PRO A 172 -14.20 26.53 4.24
#